data_AF-A0A7R9H583-F1
#
_entry.id   AF-A0A7R9H583-F1
#
_cell.length_a   1.000
_cell.length_b   1.000
_cell.length_c   1.000
_cell.angle_alpha   90.00
_cell.angle_beta   90.00
_cell.angle_gamma   90.00
#
_symmetry.space_group_name_H-M   'P 1'
#
loop_
_entity.id
_entity.type
_entity.pdbx_description
1 polymer ?
#
loop_
_entity_poly.entity_id
_entity_poly.type
_entity_poly.pdbx_seq_one_letter_code
_entity_poly.pdbx_strand_id
1 'polypeptide(L)'
;MMGLNICLFIVYLMYITFCSSVSVNESINDIKINENFLSNQKYHHYQELADLFKNLVLRYPNLARLHSIGKSSENRDLLVLEISENVSNRKLAEPMMKFVANMHGDETVGRQLMVFLAQYLLQNYGTDNRVTTIVNSTDIFIMPSMNPDGFEESWYNNKSGKPPASSYIIQIYSKSIFLHYNKSGKPPASSYTVDA
;
A
#
# COMPACT_ATOMS: atom_id res chain seq x y z
N MET A 1 -2.63 -55.84 36.84
CA MET A 1 -2.14 -55.17 35.61
C MET A 1 -3.15 -54.19 34.98
N MET A 2 -4.41 -54.10 35.42
CA MET A 2 -5.42 -53.21 34.82
C MET A 2 -5.33 -51.74 35.26
N GLY A 3 -4.91 -51.48 36.51
CA GLY A 3 -4.86 -50.12 37.08
C GLY A 3 -3.76 -49.22 36.49
N LEU A 4 -2.65 -49.79 36.01
CA LEU A 4 -1.53 -49.00 35.47
C LEU A 4 -1.88 -48.35 34.12
N ASN A 5 -2.64 -49.06 33.28
CA ASN A 5 -3.09 -48.57 31.98
C ASN A 5 -4.13 -47.43 32.11
N ILE A 6 -4.99 -47.49 33.13
CA ILE A 6 -5.97 -46.44 33.41
C ILE A 6 -5.26 -45.15 33.86
N CYS A 7 -4.22 -45.28 34.68
CA CYS A 7 -3.44 -44.13 35.16
C CYS A 7 -2.68 -43.44 34.00
N LEU A 8 -2.07 -44.21 33.10
CA LEU A 8 -1.40 -43.68 31.91
C LEU A 8 -2.36 -42.95 30.97
N PHE A 9 -3.59 -43.46 30.81
CA PHE A 9 -4.61 -42.83 29.98
C PHE A 9 -5.11 -41.49 30.56
N ILE A 10 -5.26 -41.42 31.88
CA ILE A 10 -5.65 -40.18 32.58
C ILE A 10 -4.54 -39.14 32.48
N VAL A 11 -3.29 -39.53 32.67
CA VAL A 11 -2.14 -38.60 32.51
C VAL A 11 -2.02 -38.10 31.08
N TYR A 12 -2.26 -38.97 30.08
CA TYR A 12 -2.28 -38.58 28.67
C TYR A 12 -3.42 -37.60 28.34
N LEU A 13 -4.63 -37.84 28.87
CA LEU A 13 -5.75 -36.91 28.73
C LEU A 13 -5.48 -35.56 29.40
N MET A 14 -4.87 -35.56 30.59
CA MET A 14 -4.47 -34.33 31.28
C MET A 14 -3.36 -33.59 30.51
N TYR A 15 -2.45 -34.31 29.85
CA TYR A 15 -1.42 -33.71 29.01
C TYR A 15 -2.00 -33.11 27.73
N ILE A 16 -2.98 -33.77 27.09
CA ILE A 16 -3.69 -33.22 25.92
C ILE A 16 -4.47 -31.95 26.29
N THR A 17 -5.20 -31.96 27.41
CA THR A 17 -5.95 -30.77 27.84
C THR A 17 -5.01 -29.63 28.22
N PHE A 18 -3.91 -29.93 28.93
CA PHE A 18 -2.86 -28.96 29.25
C PHE A 18 -2.19 -28.38 27.99
N CYS A 19 -1.86 -29.23 27.00
CA CYS A 19 -1.26 -28.81 25.73
C CYS A 19 -2.21 -27.94 24.89
N SER A 20 -3.51 -28.26 24.91
CA SER A 20 -4.54 -27.45 24.24
C SER A 20 -4.67 -26.06 24.87
N SER A 21 -4.62 -25.97 26.22
CA SER A 21 -4.67 -24.70 26.94
C SER A 21 -3.39 -23.86 26.85
N VAL A 22 -2.23 -24.48 26.62
CA VAL A 22 -0.94 -23.76 26.45
C VAL A 22 -0.81 -23.16 25.05
N SER A 23 -1.43 -23.77 24.02
CA SER A 23 -1.30 -23.28 22.62
C SER A 23 -2.11 -22.02 22.28
N VAL A 24 -3.06 -21.60 23.13
CA VAL A 24 -3.99 -20.50 22.81
C VAL A 24 -3.72 -19.22 23.63
N ASN A 25 -2.85 -19.28 24.64
CA ASN A 25 -2.67 -18.18 25.60
C ASN A 25 -1.43 -17.29 25.38
N GLU A 26 -0.70 -17.44 24.28
CA GLU A 26 0.53 -16.63 24.03
C GLU A 26 0.48 -15.68 22.82
N SER A 27 -0.67 -15.51 22.13
CA SER A 27 -0.70 -14.70 20.89
C SER A 27 -1.72 -13.56 20.84
N ILE A 28 -2.33 -13.15 21.96
CA ILE A 28 -3.08 -11.88 22.05
C ILE A 28 -2.68 -11.16 23.33
N ASN A 29 -1.40 -10.82 23.45
CA ASN A 29 -1.10 -9.51 24.01
C ASN A 29 -1.51 -8.55 22.90
N ASP A 30 -2.59 -7.79 23.10
CA ASP A 30 -3.09 -6.79 22.16
C ASP A 30 -1.93 -5.90 21.70
N ILE A 31 -1.33 -6.22 20.55
CA ILE A 31 -0.47 -5.27 19.85
C ILE A 31 -1.41 -4.12 19.56
N LYS A 32 -1.19 -3.00 20.25
CA LYS A 32 -2.03 -1.82 20.13
C LYS A 32 -1.75 -1.17 18.78
N ILE A 33 -2.33 -1.75 17.72
CA ILE A 33 -2.20 -1.26 16.35
C ILE A 33 -2.66 0.19 16.32
N ASN A 34 -1.79 1.06 15.83
CA ASN A 34 -2.11 2.46 15.67
C ASN A 34 -2.94 2.65 14.39
N GLU A 35 -4.24 2.85 14.58
CA GLU A 35 -5.20 3.17 13.52
C GLU A 35 -5.73 4.61 13.63
N ASN A 36 -4.99 5.52 14.27
CA ASN A 36 -5.43 6.90 14.45
C ASN A 36 -5.74 7.60 13.12
N PHE A 37 -5.10 7.17 12.02
CA PHE A 37 -5.37 7.65 10.67
C PHE A 37 -6.79 7.33 10.16
N LEU A 38 -7.50 6.38 10.77
CA LEU A 38 -8.89 6.05 10.46
C LEU A 38 -9.90 6.91 11.22
N SER A 39 -9.48 7.76 12.17
CA SER A 39 -10.41 8.58 12.97
C SER A 39 -11.06 9.73 12.19
N ASN A 40 -10.44 10.18 11.10
CA ASN A 40 -10.95 11.27 10.26
C ASN A 40 -10.91 10.87 8.78
N GLN A 41 -11.76 9.90 8.41
CA GLN A 41 -11.81 9.36 7.05
C GLN A 41 -12.44 10.36 6.09
N LYS A 42 -11.66 10.82 5.13
CA LYS A 42 -12.15 11.62 4.00
C LYS A 42 -11.38 11.25 2.73
N TYR A 43 -12.00 11.52 1.58
CA TYR A 43 -11.31 11.49 0.30
C TYR A 43 -10.43 12.73 0.17
N HIS A 44 -9.17 12.51 -0.20
CA HIS A 44 -8.18 13.58 -0.34
C HIS A 44 -8.09 14.05 -1.78
N HIS A 45 -8.37 15.34 -1.98
CA HIS A 45 -8.05 16.03 -3.23
C HIS A 45 -6.54 16.00 -3.49
N TYR A 46 -6.14 16.18 -4.73
CA TYR A 46 -4.75 16.05 -5.18
C TYR A 46 -3.77 16.85 -4.31
N GLN A 47 -4.10 18.11 -4.00
CA GLN A 47 -3.24 18.96 -3.17
C GLN A 47 -3.15 18.43 -1.73
N GLU A 48 -4.28 18.03 -1.14
CA GLU A 48 -4.31 17.47 0.21
C GLU A 48 -3.53 16.15 0.29
N LEU A 49 -3.63 15.31 -0.74
CA LEU A 49 -2.87 14.07 -0.86
C LEU A 49 -1.36 14.34 -0.96
N ALA A 50 -0.97 15.30 -1.81
CA ALA A 50 0.43 15.69 -1.97
C ALA A 50 1.01 16.21 -0.64
N ASP A 51 0.25 17.02 0.08
CA ASP A 51 0.67 17.57 1.37
C ASP A 51 0.69 16.48 2.45
N LEU A 52 -0.26 15.54 2.45
CA LEU A 52 -0.23 14.37 3.32
C LEU A 52 1.04 13.54 3.09
N PHE A 53 1.40 13.23 1.85
CA PHE A 53 2.61 12.45 1.54
C PHE A 53 3.89 13.20 1.89
N LYS A 54 3.97 14.52 1.65
CA LYS A 54 5.09 15.34 2.12
C LYS A 54 5.21 15.29 3.64
N ASN A 55 4.10 15.40 4.36
CA ASN A 55 4.09 15.31 5.82
C ASN A 55 4.54 13.94 6.34
N LEU A 56 4.20 12.85 5.64
CA LEU A 56 4.69 11.52 5.95
C LEU A 56 6.21 11.42 5.75
N VAL A 57 6.75 11.92 4.63
CA VAL A 57 8.20 11.94 4.38
C VAL A 57 8.93 12.76 5.45
N LEU A 58 8.39 13.92 5.84
CA LEU A 58 8.97 14.75 6.90
C LEU A 58 9.00 14.04 8.26
N ARG A 59 7.96 13.24 8.56
CA ARG A 59 7.86 12.49 9.82
C ARG A 59 8.72 11.23 9.84
N TYR A 60 8.90 10.59 8.67
CA TYR A 60 9.60 9.32 8.53
C TYR A 60 10.72 9.40 7.46
N PRO A 61 11.70 10.31 7.59
CA PRO A 61 12.64 10.63 6.52
C PRO A 61 13.57 9.48 6.12
N ASN A 62 13.83 8.52 7.02
CA ASN A 62 14.62 7.34 6.73
C ASN A 62 13.81 6.24 6.04
N LEU A 63 12.49 6.20 6.30
CA LEU A 63 11.62 5.12 5.83
C LEU A 63 10.85 5.48 4.57
N ALA A 64 10.64 6.77 4.30
CA ALA A 64 9.75 7.23 3.25
C ALA A 64 10.41 8.23 2.32
N ARG A 65 10.18 8.07 1.02
CA ARG A 65 10.61 9.01 -0.03
C ARG A 65 9.48 9.23 -1.03
N LEU A 66 9.23 10.49 -1.38
CA LEU A 66 8.20 10.86 -2.34
C LEU A 66 8.82 11.10 -3.72
N HIS A 67 8.28 10.42 -4.73
CA HIS A 67 8.68 10.56 -6.12
C HIS A 67 7.55 11.13 -6.97
N SER A 68 7.92 11.83 -8.03
CA SER A 68 7.06 12.03 -9.20
C SER A 68 7.61 11.19 -10.34
N ILE A 69 6.79 10.26 -10.87
CA ILE A 69 7.21 9.37 -11.96
C ILE A 69 6.80 9.88 -13.34
N GLY A 70 6.25 11.09 -13.41
CA GLY A 70 5.71 11.69 -14.62
C GLY A 70 4.61 12.68 -14.28
N LYS A 71 3.92 13.17 -15.31
CA LYS A 71 2.79 14.09 -15.14
C LYS A 71 1.55 13.58 -15.85
N SER A 72 0.39 13.96 -15.32
CA SER A 72 -0.90 13.78 -15.95
C SER A 72 -1.11 14.77 -17.11
N SER A 73 -2.21 14.58 -17.84
CA SER A 73 -2.65 15.46 -18.94
C SER A 73 -2.90 16.90 -18.49
N GLU A 74 -3.38 17.11 -17.27
CA GLU A 74 -3.53 18.44 -16.65
C GLU A 74 -2.31 18.86 -15.82
N ASN A 75 -1.13 18.28 -16.09
CA ASN A 75 0.15 18.67 -15.50
C ASN A 75 0.28 18.45 -13.98
N ARG A 76 -0.51 17.53 -13.40
CA ARG A 76 -0.35 17.07 -12.00
C ARG A 76 0.73 16.00 -11.92
N ASP A 77 1.52 15.98 -10.85
CA ASP A 77 2.53 14.94 -10.64
C ASP A 77 1.89 13.58 -10.38
N LEU A 78 2.48 12.55 -10.97
CA LEU A 78 2.15 11.16 -10.69
C LEU A 78 2.92 10.72 -9.45
N LEU A 79 2.31 10.93 -8.28
CA LEU A 79 2.94 10.75 -6.98
C LEU A 79 3.07 9.27 -6.61
N VAL A 80 4.28 8.88 -6.18
CA VAL A 80 4.58 7.56 -5.61
C VAL A 80 5.31 7.73 -4.29
N LEU A 81 4.77 7.15 -3.22
CA LEU A 81 5.46 7.06 -1.94
C LEU A 81 6.22 5.73 -1.88
N GLU A 82 7.54 5.80 -1.84
CA GLU A 82 8.41 4.67 -1.54
C GLU A 82 8.50 4.52 -0.02
N ILE A 83 8.38 3.28 0.47
CA ILE A 83 8.53 2.88 1.87
C ILE A 83 9.51 1.70 1.93
N SER A 84 10.57 1.83 2.72
CA SER A 84 11.63 0.84 2.92
C SER A 84 12.27 1.04 4.30
N GLU A 85 13.04 0.07 4.82
CA GLU A 85 13.86 0.29 6.02
C GLU A 85 14.86 1.44 5.85
N ASN A 86 15.38 1.64 4.63
CA ASN A 86 16.27 2.76 4.32
C ASN A 86 16.19 3.20 2.85
N VAL A 87 15.39 4.24 2.60
CA VAL A 87 15.21 4.80 1.25
C VAL A 87 16.46 5.46 0.65
N SER A 88 17.48 5.74 1.47
CA SER A 88 18.76 6.30 1.00
C SER A 88 19.76 5.24 0.57
N ASN A 89 19.63 4.02 1.07
CA ASN A 89 20.55 2.92 0.77
C ASN A 89 19.79 1.59 0.70
N ARG A 90 19.40 1.23 -0.51
CA ARG A 90 18.71 -0.02 -0.81
C ARG A 90 19.64 -1.22 -0.65
N LYS A 91 19.15 -2.30 -0.03
CA LYS A 91 19.89 -3.56 0.06
C LYS A 91 19.86 -4.32 -1.27
N LEU A 92 20.97 -4.99 -1.60
CA LEU A 92 21.03 -5.87 -2.75
C LEU A 92 20.04 -7.04 -2.58
N ALA A 93 19.38 -7.43 -3.67
CA ALA A 93 18.42 -8.54 -3.72
C ALA A 93 17.15 -8.38 -2.84
N GLU A 94 16.90 -7.18 -2.32
CA GLU A 94 15.61 -6.84 -1.71
C GLU A 94 14.53 -6.77 -2.82
N PRO A 95 13.36 -7.43 -2.67
CA PRO A 95 12.29 -7.36 -3.65
C PRO A 95 11.66 -5.96 -3.73
N MET A 96 11.03 -5.66 -4.87
CA MET A 96 10.20 -4.47 -5.06
C MET A 96 8.75 -4.85 -5.27
N MET A 97 7.85 -4.20 -4.54
CA MET A 97 6.43 -4.32 -4.76
C MET A 97 5.81 -2.96 -5.02
N LYS A 98 4.98 -2.88 -6.07
CA LYS A 98 4.27 -1.67 -6.42
C LYS A 98 2.77 -1.88 -6.30
N PHE A 99 2.12 -0.98 -5.56
CA PHE A 99 0.68 -0.91 -5.45
C PHE A 99 0.17 0.31 -6.21
N VAL A 100 -0.69 0.10 -7.20
CA VAL A 100 -1.24 1.16 -8.06
C VAL A 100 -2.75 1.12 -7.99
N ALA A 101 -3.37 2.27 -7.76
CA ALA A 101 -4.82 2.40 -7.68
C ALA A 101 -5.35 3.57 -8.52
N ASN A 102 -6.68 3.61 -8.68
CA ASN A 102 -7.42 4.71 -9.28
C ASN A 102 -6.90 5.07 -10.69
N MET A 103 -6.84 4.03 -11.53
CA MET A 103 -6.63 4.15 -12.98
C MET A 103 -7.91 4.70 -13.65
N HIS A 104 -9.07 4.23 -13.19
CA HIS A 104 -10.34 4.89 -13.42
C HIS A 104 -10.53 5.94 -12.32
N GLY A 105 -10.67 7.21 -12.72
CA GLY A 105 -10.68 8.36 -11.80
C GLY A 105 -11.82 8.35 -10.77
N ASP A 106 -12.95 7.73 -11.13
CA ASP A 106 -14.16 7.58 -10.32
C ASP A 106 -14.14 6.36 -9.37
N GLU A 107 -13.16 5.46 -9.49
CA GLU A 107 -12.95 4.35 -8.56
C GLU A 107 -12.15 4.81 -7.31
N THR A 108 -12.78 5.66 -6.50
CA THR A 108 -12.11 6.41 -5.42
C THR A 108 -11.71 5.57 -4.20
N VAL A 109 -12.37 4.43 -3.96
CA VAL A 109 -12.12 3.57 -2.79
C VAL A 109 -10.68 3.03 -2.80
N GLY A 110 -10.20 2.56 -3.96
CA GLY A 110 -8.84 2.04 -4.11
C GLY A 110 -7.78 3.10 -3.81
N ARG A 111 -8.02 4.36 -4.20
CA ARG A 111 -7.14 5.50 -3.89
C ARG A 111 -6.98 5.67 -2.39
N GLN A 112 -8.10 5.70 -1.66
CA GLN A 112 -8.08 5.94 -0.22
C GLN A 112 -7.50 4.74 0.54
N LEU A 113 -7.74 3.50 0.07
CA LEU A 113 -7.11 2.31 0.63
C LEU A 113 -5.58 2.39 0.56
N MET A 114 -5.02 2.86 -0.55
CA MET A 114 -3.57 3.05 -0.69
C MET A 114 -3.02 4.11 0.27
N VAL A 115 -3.77 5.20 0.49
CA VAL A 115 -3.40 6.23 1.47
C VAL A 115 -3.41 5.69 2.90
N PHE A 116 -4.37 4.83 3.23
CA PHE A 116 -4.43 4.15 4.52
C PHE A 116 -3.32 3.11 4.67
N LEU A 117 -3.01 2.34 3.64
CA LEU A 117 -1.90 1.38 3.66
C LEU A 117 -0.57 2.09 3.94
N ALA A 118 -0.30 3.22 3.27
CA ALA A 118 0.90 4.01 3.51
C ALA A 118 1.03 4.47 4.97
N GLN A 119 -0.06 5.01 5.53
CA GLN A 119 -0.10 5.46 6.93
C GLN A 119 0.04 4.29 7.90
N TYR A 120 -0.62 3.17 7.63
CA TYR A 120 -0.55 1.95 8.44
C TYR A 120 0.88 1.43 8.54
N LEU A 121 1.56 1.28 7.39
CA LEU A 121 2.94 0.78 7.35
C LEU A 121 3.89 1.69 8.13
N LEU A 122 3.81 3.01 7.93
CA LEU A 122 4.71 3.96 8.59
C LEU A 122 4.42 4.14 10.09
N GLN A 123 3.14 4.18 10.49
CA GLN A 123 2.76 4.42 11.89
C GLN A 123 2.96 3.19 12.78
N ASN A 124 2.99 1.99 12.20
CA ASN A 124 3.15 0.74 12.94
C ASN A 124 4.55 0.12 12.78
N TYR A 125 5.42 0.71 11.96
CA TYR A 125 6.83 0.31 11.89
C TYR A 125 7.52 0.43 13.26
N GLY A 126 8.24 -0.62 13.67
CA GLY A 126 8.88 -0.72 14.98
C GLY A 126 7.93 -1.07 16.15
N THR A 127 6.61 -1.10 15.92
CA THR A 127 5.60 -1.48 16.94
C THR A 127 4.95 -2.81 16.61
N ASP A 128 4.49 -2.98 15.36
CA ASP A 128 3.95 -4.24 14.84
C ASP A 128 5.09 -5.02 14.17
N ASN A 129 5.39 -6.21 14.70
CA ASN A 129 6.46 -7.08 14.20
C ASN A 129 6.22 -7.50 12.74
N ARG A 130 4.97 -7.72 12.34
CA ARG A 130 4.60 -8.10 10.96
C ARG A 130 4.86 -6.93 10.00
N VAL A 131 4.45 -5.72 10.37
CA VAL A 131 4.71 -4.51 9.57
C VAL A 131 6.21 -4.26 9.45
N THR A 132 6.93 -4.34 10.57
CA THR A 132 8.38 -4.15 10.62
C THR A 132 9.10 -5.16 9.72
N THR A 133 8.71 -6.44 9.78
CA THR A 133 9.28 -7.49 8.92
C THR A 133 9.06 -7.19 7.45
N ILE A 134 7.85 -6.75 7.08
CA ILE A 134 7.52 -6.42 5.69
C ILE A 134 8.36 -5.24 5.19
N VAL A 135 8.47 -4.15 5.96
CA VAL A 135 9.23 -2.96 5.57
C VAL A 135 10.75 -3.22 5.52
N ASN A 136 11.27 -4.12 6.36
CA ASN A 136 12.70 -4.49 6.39
C ASN A 136 13.16 -5.43 5.28
N SER A 137 12.22 -6.02 4.56
CA SER A 137 12.49 -7.07 3.58
C SER A 137 11.91 -6.77 2.21
N THR A 138 11.28 -5.61 2.01
CA THR A 138 10.62 -5.26 0.76
C THR A 138 10.58 -3.76 0.58
N ASP A 139 10.99 -3.29 -0.60
CA ASP A 139 10.79 -1.91 -1.01
C ASP A 139 9.39 -1.76 -1.62
N ILE A 140 8.57 -0.95 -0.96
CA ILE A 140 7.14 -0.81 -1.25
C ILE A 140 6.88 0.54 -1.91
N PHE A 141 6.33 0.53 -3.11
CA PHE A 141 6.00 1.73 -3.88
C PHE A 141 4.48 1.88 -3.98
N ILE A 142 3.93 2.91 -3.34
CA ILE A 142 2.49 3.16 -3.29
C ILE A 142 2.13 4.34 -4.19
N MET A 143 1.37 4.05 -5.25
CA MET A 143 0.77 5.03 -6.15
C MET A 143 -0.74 5.06 -5.92
N PRO A 144 -1.24 5.99 -5.09
CA PRO A 144 -2.67 6.03 -4.75
C PRO A 144 -3.55 6.45 -5.93
N SER A 145 -3.00 7.17 -6.91
CA SER A 145 -3.76 7.60 -8.08
C SER A 145 -2.91 7.67 -9.33
N MET A 146 -3.19 6.76 -10.26
CA MET A 146 -2.62 6.79 -11.61
C MET A 146 -3.33 7.84 -12.48
N ASN A 147 -4.61 8.13 -12.21
CA ASN A 147 -5.42 9.12 -12.89
C ASN A 147 -5.88 10.26 -11.94
N PRO A 148 -4.97 11.16 -11.52
CA PRO A 148 -5.34 12.24 -10.62
C PRO A 148 -6.33 13.23 -11.25
N ASP A 149 -6.28 13.41 -12.57
CA ASP A 149 -7.18 14.33 -13.30
C ASP A 149 -8.61 13.81 -13.28
N GLY A 150 -8.81 12.55 -13.65
CA GLY A 150 -10.13 11.92 -13.61
C GLY A 150 -10.72 11.87 -12.20
N PHE A 151 -9.89 11.76 -11.16
CA PHE A 151 -10.35 11.86 -9.77
C PHE A 151 -10.93 13.24 -9.47
N GLU A 152 -10.18 14.32 -9.75
CA GLU A 152 -10.66 15.69 -9.52
C GLU A 152 -11.92 16.01 -10.32
N GLU A 153 -12.00 15.54 -11.56
CA GLU A 153 -13.18 15.75 -12.38
C GLU A 153 -14.38 14.93 -11.92
N SER A 154 -14.20 13.65 -11.53
CA SER A 154 -15.32 12.80 -11.07
C SER A 154 -16.02 13.41 -9.86
N TRP A 155 -15.28 14.07 -8.97
CA TRP A 155 -15.84 14.82 -7.86
C TRP A 155 -16.72 16.00 -8.32
N TYR A 156 -16.25 16.75 -9.32
CA TYR A 156 -17.01 17.86 -9.90
C TYR A 156 -18.25 17.38 -10.65
N ASN A 157 -18.12 16.30 -11.42
CA ASN A 157 -19.21 15.73 -12.23
C ASN A 157 -20.33 15.18 -11.34
N ASN A 158 -19.99 14.50 -10.22
CA ASN A 158 -20.97 14.07 -9.23
C ASN A 158 -21.77 15.24 -8.64
N LYS A 159 -21.11 16.37 -8.34
CA LYS A 159 -21.81 17.57 -7.85
C LYS A 159 -22.68 18.24 -8.91
N SER A 160 -22.34 18.07 -10.18
CA SER A 160 -22.97 18.75 -11.32
C SER A 160 -23.98 17.87 -12.08
N GLY A 161 -24.22 16.64 -11.65
CA GLY A 161 -25.10 15.68 -12.33
C GLY A 161 -24.59 15.22 -13.70
N LYS A 162 -23.27 15.33 -13.95
CA LYS A 162 -22.61 14.94 -15.20
C LYS A 162 -22.16 13.47 -15.14
N PRO A 163 -22.03 12.78 -16.28
CA PRO A 163 -21.56 11.40 -16.30
C PRO A 163 -20.14 11.26 -15.69
N PRO A 164 -19.82 10.08 -15.11
CA PRO A 164 -18.56 9.87 -14.42
C PRO A 164 -17.34 9.97 -15.35
N ALA A 165 -16.25 10.55 -14.82
CA ALA A 165 -15.02 10.83 -15.57
C ALA A 165 -14.11 9.60 -15.81
N SER A 166 -14.67 8.38 -15.74
CA SER A 166 -14.01 7.09 -16.04
C SER A 166 -13.23 7.09 -17.36
N SER A 167 -13.62 7.97 -18.31
CA SER A 167 -13.18 7.99 -19.70
C SER A 167 -11.90 8.80 -19.99
N TYR A 168 -11.28 9.48 -19.00
CA TYR A 168 -10.04 10.21 -19.27
C TYR A 168 -8.86 9.25 -19.40
N ILE A 169 -8.47 9.00 -20.65
CA ILE A 169 -7.29 8.22 -21.01
C ILE A 169 -6.06 8.91 -20.45
N ILE A 170 -5.35 8.23 -19.56
CA ILE A 170 -4.09 8.69 -18.99
C ILE A 170 -3.02 8.64 -20.10
N GLN A 171 -2.51 9.79 -20.53
CA GLN A 171 -1.31 9.83 -21.35
C GLN A 171 -0.09 9.82 -20.42
N ILE A 172 0.36 8.63 -20.03
CA ILE A 172 1.51 8.46 -19.14
C ILE A 172 2.80 8.69 -19.95
N TYR A 173 3.43 9.84 -19.77
CA TYR A 173 4.81 10.06 -20.17
C TYR A 173 5.73 9.67 -19.01
N SER A 174 5.85 8.37 -18.73
CA SER A 174 6.79 7.85 -17.74
C SER A 174 7.72 6.85 -18.40
N LYS A 175 9.04 7.07 -18.29
CA LYS A 175 10.07 6.13 -18.76
C LYS A 175 10.12 4.84 -17.92
N SER A 176 9.44 4.80 -16.78
CA SER A 176 9.57 3.72 -15.78
C SER A 176 8.28 2.94 -15.52
N ILE A 177 7.19 3.26 -16.23
CA ILE A 177 5.97 2.45 -16.28
C ILE A 177 5.83 1.94 -17.71
N PHE A 178 5.91 0.62 -17.87
CA PHE A 178 5.71 -0.08 -19.13
C PHE A 178 4.21 -0.07 -19.52
N LEU A 179 3.64 1.10 -19.79
CA LEU A 179 2.33 1.26 -20.42
C LEU A 179 2.39 2.44 -21.39
N HIS A 180 3.03 2.21 -22.54
CA HIS A 180 2.97 3.14 -23.67
C HIS A 180 1.68 2.88 -24.45
N TYR A 181 0.55 3.41 -23.99
CA TYR A 181 -0.71 3.34 -24.75
C TYR A 181 -0.80 4.54 -25.69
N ASN A 182 -0.54 4.30 -26.98
CA ASN A 182 -0.77 5.25 -28.06
C ASN A 182 -2.29 5.42 -28.28
N LYS A 183 -2.77 6.65 -28.55
CA LYS A 183 -4.15 7.00 -28.96
C LYS A 183 -4.78 6.11 -30.04
N SER A 184 -3.99 5.30 -30.77
CA SER A 184 -4.42 4.40 -31.85
C SER A 184 -4.52 2.92 -31.47
N GLY A 185 -4.24 2.52 -30.23
CA GLY A 185 -4.32 1.10 -29.80
C GLY A 185 -3.33 0.15 -30.48
N LYS A 186 -2.30 0.66 -31.19
CA LYS A 186 -1.23 -0.16 -31.78
C LYS A 186 0.05 -0.11 -30.94
N PRO A 187 0.75 -1.25 -30.73
CA PRO A 187 2.05 -1.26 -30.08
C PRO A 187 3.08 -0.52 -30.94
N PRO A 188 4.03 0.24 -30.32
CA PRO A 188 5.03 0.98 -31.07
C PRO A 188 6.04 0.05 -31.75
N ALA A 189 6.35 0.36 -33.00
CA ALA A 189 7.41 -0.29 -33.76
C ALA A 189 8.77 0.28 -33.33
N SER A 190 9.32 -0.22 -32.22
CA SER A 190 10.76 -0.39 -31.99
C SER A 190 11.04 -0.73 -30.52
N SER A 191 11.70 -1.86 -30.34
CA SER A 191 12.27 -2.37 -29.11
C SER A 191 13.40 -1.48 -28.60
N TYR A 192 13.34 -1.04 -27.35
CA TYR A 192 14.52 -0.55 -26.62
C TYR A 192 14.53 -1.03 -25.18
N THR A 193 15.74 -1.27 -24.71
CA THR A 193 16.19 -2.13 -23.61
C THR A 193 15.86 -1.59 -22.22
N VAL A 194 15.68 -2.53 -21.29
CA VAL A 194 15.44 -2.33 -19.86
C VAL A 194 16.79 -2.20 -19.16
N ASP A 195 17.05 -1.09 -18.48
CA ASP A 195 18.06 -1.05 -17.43
C ASP A 195 17.35 -1.14 -16.07
N ALA A 196 17.82 -2.10 -15.28
CA ALA A 196 17.29 -2.53 -13.99
C ALA A 196 17.50 -1.52 -12.86
#